data_AF-A0A564UK15-F1
#
_entry.id   AF-A0A564UK15-F1
#
_cell.length_a   1.000
_cell.length_b   1.000
_cell.length_c   1.000
_cell.angle_alpha   90.00
_cell.angle_beta   90.00
_cell.angle_gamma   90.00
#
_symmetry.space_group_name_H-M   'P 1'
#
loop_
_entity.id
_entity.type
_entity.pdbx_description
1 polymer ?
#
loop_
_entity_poly.entity_id
_entity_poly.type
_entity_poly.pdbx_seq_one_letter_code
_entity_poly.pdbx_strand_id
1 'polypeptide(L)' 'MTEKDFSYSTRIGKTKFIVNVKQSESAKKPLDTVFQEICKHEVLSDFSTDKFSTLENLQKSS' A
#
# COMPACT_ATOMS: atom_id res chain seq x y z
N MET A 1 -22.11 0.35 -11.17
CA MET A 1 -21.10 -0.37 -10.37
C MET A 1 -20.65 0.61 -9.32
N THR A 2 -21.06 0.42 -8.06
CA THR A 2 -20.71 1.36 -6.97
C THR A 2 -19.20 1.37 -6.82
N GLU A 3 -18.55 2.44 -7.28
CA GLU A 3 -17.14 2.72 -7.00
C GLU A 3 -16.97 2.67 -5.48
N LYS A 4 -16.29 1.64 -5.00
CA LYS A 4 -15.78 1.64 -3.62
C LYS A 4 -14.53 2.50 -3.66
N ASP A 5 -14.67 3.74 -3.20
CA ASP A 5 -13.54 4.66 -3.10
C ASP A 5 -12.63 4.24 -1.94
N PHE A 6 -11.59 3.47 -2.27
CA PHE A 6 -10.50 3.16 -1.33
C PHE A 6 -9.50 4.31 -1.32
N SER A 7 -9.89 5.42 -0.71
CA SER A 7 -9.05 6.58 -0.48
C SER A 7 -8.63 6.65 0.99
N TYR A 8 -7.32 6.69 1.23
CA TYR A 8 -6.73 6.78 2.55
C TYR A 8 -5.94 8.07 2.66
N SER A 9 -6.00 8.71 3.81
CA SER A 9 -5.11 9.82 4.11
C SER A 9 -4.57 9.71 5.52
N THR A 10 -3.27 9.92 5.66
CA THR A 10 -2.59 9.91 6.96
C THR A 10 -1.56 11.03 7.00
N ARG A 11 -1.17 11.44 8.21
CA ARG A 11 -0.14 12.46 8.42
C ARG A 11 0.97 11.85 9.27
N ILE A 12 2.21 11.96 8.78
CA ILE A 12 3.42 11.56 9.50
C ILE A 12 4.27 12.81 9.65
N GLY A 13 4.44 13.29 10.89
CA GLY A 13 5.07 14.58 11.17
C GLY A 13 4.34 15.73 10.47
N LYS A 14 5.07 16.49 9.64
CA LYS A 14 4.51 17.62 8.88
C LYS A 14 3.91 17.22 7.53
N THR A 15 4.17 15.99 7.06
CA THR A 15 3.79 15.53 5.72
C THR A 15 2.46 14.80 5.75
N LYS A 16 1.56 15.17 4.83
CA LYS A 16 0.31 14.45 4.58
C LYS A 16 0.49 13.48 3.42
N PHE A 17 0.17 12.22 3.65
CA PHE A 17 0.15 11.16 2.64
C PHE A 17 -1.30 10.93 2.24
N ILE A 18 -1.55 10.87 0.94
CA ILE A 18 -2.86 10.57 0.36
C ILE A 18 -2.64 9.39 -0.59
N VAL A 19 -3.37 8.31 -0.36
CA VAL A 19 -3.21 7.05 -1.09
C VAL A 19 -4.56 6.65 -1.63
N ASN A 20 -4.67 6.51 -2.95
CA ASN A 20 -5.83 5.93 -3.60
C ASN A 20 -5.49 4.53 -4.09
N VAL A 21 -6.36 3.57 -3.81
CA VAL A 21 -6.14 2.18 -4.17
C VAL A 21 -7.21 1.74 -5.14
N LYS A 22 -6.78 1.23 -6.28
CA LYS A 22 -7.67 0.59 -7.26
C LYS A 22 -7.35 -0.89 -7.30
N GLN A 23 -8.37 -1.70 -7.15
CA GLN A 23 -8.26 -3.14 -7.28
C GLN A 23 -8.43 -3.55 -8.75
N SER A 24 -7.59 -4.46 -9.23
CA SER A 24 -7.78 -5.08 -10.55
C SER A 24 -9.14 -5.77 -10.63
N GLU A 25 -9.83 -5.63 -11.76
CA GLU A 25 -11.13 -6.28 -12.00
C GLU A 25 -11.04 -7.81 -11.91
N SER A 26 -9.87 -8.38 -12.21
CA SER A 26 -9.61 -9.82 -12.16
C SER A 26 -9.22 -10.32 -10.76
N ALA A 27 -8.99 -9.42 -9.80
CA ALA A 27 -8.55 -9.80 -8.47
C ALA A 27 -9.71 -10.43 -7.67
N LYS A 28 -9.50 -11.67 -7.23
CA LYS A 28 -10.51 -12.45 -6.49
C LYS A 28 -10.50 -12.20 -4.98
N LYS A 29 -9.38 -11.71 -4.46
CA LYS A 29 -9.18 -11.53 -3.02
C LYS A 29 -9.65 -10.14 -2.58
N PRO A 30 -10.48 -10.00 -1.53
CA PRO A 30 -10.87 -8.69 -1.05
C PRO A 30 -9.68 -7.85 -0.60
N LEU A 31 -9.71 -6.55 -0.91
CA LEU A 31 -8.62 -5.62 -0.59
C LEU A 31 -8.30 -5.57 0.90
N ASP A 32 -9.32 -5.61 1.78
CA ASP A 32 -9.15 -5.63 3.23
C ASP A 32 -8.33 -6.84 3.71
N THR A 33 -8.54 -8.00 3.08
CA THR A 33 -7.77 -9.22 3.40
C THR A 33 -6.32 -9.08 2.99
N VAL A 34 -6.05 -8.45 1.84
CA VAL A 34 -4.68 -8.18 1.38
C VAL A 34 -3.98 -7.25 2.36
N PHE A 35 -4.62 -6.17 2.81
CA PHE A 35 -4.02 -5.26 3.78
C PHE A 35 -3.73 -5.94 5.13
N GLN A 36 -4.65 -6.76 5.64
CA GLN A 36 -4.41 -7.49 6.89
C GLN A 36 -3.21 -8.43 6.79
N GLU A 37 -3.03 -9.09 5.64
CA GLU A 37 -1.87 -9.96 5.41
C GLU A 37 -0.57 -9.17 5.30
N ILE A 38 -0.58 -8.03 4.62
CA ILE A 38 0.57 -7.11 4.57
C ILE A 38 0.94 -6.67 5.98
N CYS A 39 -0.02 -6.18 6.78
CA CYS A 39 0.25 -5.76 8.15
C CYS A 39 0.77 -6.91 9.01
N LYS A 40 0.19 -8.11 8.91
CA LYS A 40 0.70 -9.29 9.63
C LYS A 40 2.12 -9.63 9.20
N HIS A 41 2.41 -9.61 7.90
CA HIS A 41 3.75 -9.88 7.39
C HIS A 41 4.77 -8.85 7.88
N GLU A 42 4.43 -7.56 7.88
CA GLU A 42 5.30 -6.47 8.35
C GLU A 42 5.49 -6.45 9.87
N VAL A 43 4.46 -6.83 10.65
CA VAL A 43 4.53 -6.85 12.12
C VAL A 43 5.18 -8.13 12.65
N LEU A 44 4.94 -9.27 12.01
CA LEU A 44 5.45 -10.58 12.44
C LEU A 44 6.80 -10.95 11.81
N SER A 45 7.11 -10.45 10.61
CA SER A 45 8.49 -10.50 10.12
C SER A 45 9.22 -9.35 10.80
N ASP A 46 9.96 -9.64 11.88
CA ASP A 46 10.95 -8.73 12.48
C ASP A 46 11.55 -7.84 11.40
N PHE A 47 11.23 -6.53 11.44
CA PHE A 47 11.64 -5.47 10.51
C PHE A 47 12.83 -5.84 9.61
N SER A 48 12.60 -6.64 8.57
CA SER A 48 13.64 -6.93 7.59
C SER A 48 13.63 -5.75 6.64
N THR A 49 14.44 -4.76 7.00
CA THR A 49 14.77 -3.55 6.23
C THR A 49 15.29 -3.85 4.81
N ASP A 50 15.42 -5.12 4.41
CA ASP A 50 16.03 -5.53 3.15
C ASP A 50 15.13 -5.37 1.91
N LYS A 51 13.82 -5.06 2.05
CA LYS A 51 12.90 -5.02 0.89
C LYS A 51 12.02 -3.77 0.73
N PHE A 52 12.26 -2.69 1.46
CA PHE A 52 11.58 -1.40 1.18
C PHE A 52 12.12 -0.66 -0.08
N SER A 53 13.09 -1.25 -0.79
CA SER A 53 13.70 -0.73 -2.02
C SER A 53 12.83 -0.81 -3.28
N THR A 54 11.49 -0.99 -3.15
CA THR A 54 10.60 -0.98 -4.33
C THR A 54 10.40 0.44 -4.90
N LEU A 55 10.76 1.49 -4.15
CA LEU A 55 10.76 2.89 -4.63
C LEU A 55 12.15 3.47 -4.92
N GLU A 56 13.25 2.80 -4.54
CA GLU A 56 14.61 3.30 -4.79
C GLU A 56 15.02 3.24 -6.27
N ASN A 57 14.33 2.43 -7.10
CA ASN A 57 14.68 2.24 -8.51
C ASN A 57 13.73 2.93 -9.51
N LEU A 58 12.79 3.78 -9.07
CA LEU A 58 12.06 4.63 -10.00
C LEU A 58 12.94 5.80 -10.42
N GLN A 59 13.77 5.60 -11.45
CA GLN A 59 14.31 6.72 -12.21
C GLN A 59 13.15 7.61 -12.64
N LYS A 60 13.19 8.88 -12.22
CA LYS A 60 12.30 9.90 -12.76
C LYS A 60 12.62 10.03 -14.25
N SER A 61 11.78 9.45 -15.11
CA SER A 61 11.81 9.79 -16.53
C SER A 61 11.30 11.22 -16.67
N SER A 62 12.19 12.12 -17.09
CA SER A 62 11.89 13.51 -17.40
C SER A 62 11.12 13.66 -18.70
#